data_AF-B3QL31-F1
#
_entry.id   AF-B3QL31-F1
#
_cell.length_a   1.000
_cell.length_b   1.000
_cell.length_c   1.000
_cell.angle_alpha   90.00
_cell.angle_beta   90.00
_cell.angle_gamma   90.00
#
_symmetry.space_group_name_H-M   'P 1'
#
loop_
_entity.id
_entity.type
_entity.pdbx_description
1 polymer ?
#
loop_
_entity_poly.entity_id
_entity_poly.type
_entity_poly.pdbx_seq_one_letter_code
_entity_poly.pdbx_strand_id
1 'polypeptide(L)'
;MPMKHPKTRLRNGAAWVVLALILCQFVPLDRFNQKPAPVTAIPDNVRGVLEAHCFQCHSEQTDWPKTAYFAPLSWYVTGKVKEARKALNFSNYDALSDTARQQLRNEVAGFIGSTDLSSHGRIPGFPKIMMTEPERKTLIEWSRNNNR
;
A
#
# COMPACT_ATOMS: atom_id res chain seq x y z
N MET A 1 -62.77 2.53 6.52
CA MET A 1 -61.87 1.36 6.31
C MET A 1 -60.43 1.80 6.53
N PRO A 2 -59.68 1.29 7.53
CA PRO A 2 -58.28 1.64 7.70
C PRO A 2 -57.37 0.79 6.80
N MET A 3 -56.58 1.45 5.96
CA MET A 3 -55.54 0.80 5.14
C MET A 3 -54.37 0.37 6.05
N LYS A 4 -54.07 -0.93 6.09
CA LYS A 4 -52.89 -1.48 6.77
C LYS A 4 -51.64 -1.21 5.94
N HIS A 5 -50.76 -0.32 6.41
CA HIS A 5 -49.43 -0.15 5.84
C HIS A 5 -48.54 -1.37 6.14
N PRO A 6 -47.88 -1.99 5.13
CA PRO A 6 -46.99 -3.11 5.34
C PRO A 6 -45.62 -2.65 5.90
N LYS A 7 -45.55 -2.41 7.21
CA LYS A 7 -44.33 -1.87 7.87
C LYS A 7 -43.33 -2.93 8.37
N THR A 8 -43.59 -4.23 8.19
CA THR A 8 -42.84 -5.30 8.88
C THR A 8 -41.79 -6.03 8.03
N ARG A 9 -42.01 -6.22 6.72
CA ARG A 9 -41.05 -6.97 5.87
C ARG A 9 -39.79 -6.18 5.51
N LEU A 10 -39.92 -4.88 5.23
CA LEU A 10 -38.78 -4.02 4.86
C LEU A 10 -37.82 -3.76 6.04
N ARG A 11 -38.36 -3.66 7.26
CA ARG A 11 -37.60 -3.42 8.49
C ARG A 11 -36.69 -4.59 8.87
N ASN A 12 -37.12 -5.82 8.57
CA ASN A 12 -36.36 -7.02 8.89
C ASN A 12 -35.14 -7.18 7.94
N GLY A 13 -35.28 -6.84 6.65
CA GLY A 13 -34.15 -6.89 5.70
C GLY A 13 -33.04 -5.89 6.04
N ALA A 14 -33.41 -4.65 6.38
CA ALA A 14 -32.44 -3.63 6.79
C ALA A 14 -31.65 -4.03 8.05
N ALA A 15 -32.30 -4.64 9.03
CA ALA A 15 -31.65 -5.12 10.25
C ALA A 15 -30.60 -6.20 9.96
N TRP A 16 -30.89 -7.16 9.08
CA TRP A 16 -29.93 -8.19 8.67
C TRP A 16 -28.73 -7.62 7.92
N VAL A 17 -28.93 -6.64 7.05
CA VAL A 17 -27.84 -5.97 6.34
C VAL A 17 -26.92 -5.23 7.32
N VAL A 18 -27.50 -4.48 8.27
CA VAL A 18 -26.72 -3.78 9.30
C VAL A 18 -25.93 -4.78 10.16
N LEU A 19 -26.57 -5.87 10.59
CA LEU A 19 -25.88 -6.92 11.34
C LEU A 19 -24.72 -7.53 10.56
N ALA A 20 -24.92 -7.82 9.27
CA ALA A 20 -23.85 -8.32 8.40
C ALA A 20 -22.68 -7.33 8.26
N LEU A 21 -22.97 -6.04 8.11
CA LEU A 21 -21.95 -4.98 8.03
C LEU A 21 -21.18 -4.79 9.34
N ILE A 22 -21.81 -5.04 10.49
CA ILE A 22 -21.14 -5.02 11.79
C ILE A 22 -20.24 -6.24 11.93
N LEU A 23 -20.77 -7.44 11.65
CA LEU A 23 -20.04 -8.69 11.78
C LEU A 23 -18.81 -8.73 10.84
N CYS A 24 -18.91 -8.17 9.64
CA CYS A 24 -17.79 -8.18 8.71
C CYS A 24 -16.59 -7.32 9.17
N GLN A 25 -16.78 -6.34 10.08
CA GLN A 25 -15.66 -5.55 10.62
C GLN A 25 -14.70 -6.40 11.47
N PHE A 26 -15.15 -7.54 12.00
CA PHE A 26 -14.37 -8.40 12.88
C PHE A 26 -13.48 -9.41 12.13
N VAL A 27 -13.44 -9.37 10.80
CA VAL A 27 -12.48 -10.18 10.02
C VAL A 27 -11.06 -9.61 10.26
N PRO A 28 -10.15 -10.37 10.87
CA PRO A 28 -8.81 -9.88 11.16
C PRO A 28 -8.03 -9.65 9.85
N LEU A 29 -7.27 -8.55 9.78
CA LEU A 29 -6.33 -8.29 8.69
C LEU A 29 -4.92 -8.13 9.24
N ASP A 30 -3.96 -8.58 8.46
CA ASP A 30 -2.54 -8.59 8.79
C ASP A 30 -1.91 -7.20 8.56
N ARG A 31 -2.26 -6.23 9.42
CA ARG A 31 -1.82 -4.83 9.32
C ARG A 31 -1.14 -4.27 10.57
N PHE A 32 -1.22 -4.98 11.70
CA PHE A 32 -0.85 -4.47 13.03
C PHE A 32 0.38 -5.13 13.67
N ASN A 33 0.91 -6.20 13.09
CA ASN A 33 1.93 -7.04 13.74
C ASN A 33 3.32 -6.90 13.14
N GLN A 34 3.58 -5.83 12.40
CA GLN A 34 4.83 -5.71 11.65
C GLN A 34 5.67 -4.56 12.20
N LYS A 35 6.76 -4.93 12.86
CA LYS A 35 7.86 -4.04 13.22
C LYS A 35 9.08 -4.46 12.38
N PRO A 36 9.22 -3.97 11.15
CA PRO A 36 10.35 -4.35 10.31
C PRO A 36 11.67 -3.89 10.94
N ALA A 37 12.73 -4.63 10.65
CA ALA A 37 14.09 -4.15 10.91
C ALA A 37 14.35 -2.87 10.09
N PRO A 38 15.17 -1.94 10.59
CA PRO A 38 15.59 -0.79 9.81
C PRO A 38 16.37 -1.24 8.57
N VAL A 39 16.10 -0.62 7.42
CA VAL A 39 16.81 -0.86 6.17
C VAL A 39 18.06 0.01 6.16
N THR A 40 19.24 -0.62 6.14
CA THR A 40 20.54 0.04 6.31
C THR A 40 21.39 0.03 5.04
N ALA A 41 21.14 -0.89 4.10
CA ALA A 41 21.91 -0.98 2.86
C ALA A 41 21.47 0.05 1.79
N ILE A 42 20.41 0.84 2.07
CA ILE A 42 19.98 1.95 1.21
C ILE A 42 20.55 3.25 1.80
N PRO A 43 21.30 4.05 1.02
CA PRO A 43 21.78 5.36 1.47
C PRO A 43 20.65 6.28 1.95
N ASP A 44 20.88 7.06 3.00
CA ASP A 44 19.83 7.86 3.66
C ASP A 44 19.12 8.84 2.71
N ASN A 45 19.86 9.47 1.80
CA ASN A 45 19.28 10.39 0.81
C ASN A 45 18.34 9.69 -0.17
N VAL A 46 18.58 8.42 -0.48
CA VAL A 46 17.71 7.59 -1.33
C VAL A 46 16.54 7.05 -0.52
N ARG A 47 16.83 6.57 0.69
CA ARG A 47 15.84 6.00 1.60
C ARG A 47 14.73 7.00 1.93
N GLY A 48 15.07 8.27 2.17
CA GLY A 48 14.06 9.32 2.40
C GLY A 48 13.09 9.49 1.23
N VAL A 49 13.56 9.40 -0.01
CA VAL A 49 12.69 9.49 -1.20
C VAL A 49 11.82 8.23 -1.33
N LEU A 50 12.37 7.04 -1.09
CA LEU A 50 11.61 5.79 -1.11
C LEU A 50 10.56 5.73 0.02
N GLU A 51 10.87 6.26 1.20
CA GLU A 51 9.94 6.38 2.33
C GLU A 51 8.75 7.27 1.95
N ALA A 52 9.00 8.40 1.28
CA ALA A 52 7.97 9.34 0.85
C ALA A 52 7.02 8.78 -0.22
N HIS A 53 7.53 7.99 -1.16
CA HIS A 53 6.78 7.62 -2.38
C HIS A 53 6.47 6.13 -2.53
N CYS A 54 7.23 5.23 -1.91
CA CYS A 54 7.19 3.79 -2.21
C CYS A 54 6.91 2.89 -1.01
N PHE A 55 7.49 3.18 0.17
CA PHE A 55 7.46 2.27 1.34
C PHE A 55 6.04 2.00 1.83
N GLN A 56 5.17 2.98 1.75
CA GLN A 56 3.77 2.86 2.16
C GLN A 56 3.05 1.64 1.56
N CYS A 57 3.37 1.27 0.32
CA CYS A 57 2.82 0.08 -0.34
C CYS A 57 3.83 -1.08 -0.43
N HIS A 58 5.12 -0.78 -0.51
CA HIS A 58 6.19 -1.75 -0.78
C HIS A 58 7.11 -2.00 0.43
N SER A 59 6.69 -1.70 1.65
CA SER A 59 7.41 -2.02 2.88
C SER A 59 6.41 -2.44 3.95
N GLU A 60 6.89 -3.13 4.98
CA GLU A 60 6.13 -3.31 6.21
C GLU A 60 5.99 -2.00 7.02
N GLN A 61 6.70 -0.93 6.63
CA GLN A 61 6.54 0.42 7.15
C GLN A 61 5.40 1.13 6.40
N THR A 62 4.15 0.82 6.79
CA THR A 62 2.95 1.39 6.18
C THR A 62 2.15 2.22 7.18
N ASP A 63 1.98 3.50 6.86
CA ASP A 63 0.99 4.38 7.48
C ASP A 63 -0.37 4.13 6.84
N TRP A 64 -1.10 3.20 7.43
CA TRP A 64 -2.39 2.78 6.90
C TRP A 64 -3.40 3.94 6.84
N PRO A 65 -4.02 4.21 5.68
CA PRO A 65 -5.05 5.23 5.59
C PRO A 65 -6.33 4.78 6.29
N LYS A 66 -7.23 5.71 6.64
CA LYS A 66 -8.52 5.39 7.28
C LYS A 66 -9.36 4.36 6.50
N THR A 67 -9.25 4.38 5.17
CA THR A 67 -9.89 3.42 4.26
C THR A 67 -9.45 1.97 4.53
N ALA A 68 -8.28 1.76 5.13
CA ALA A 68 -7.77 0.45 5.54
C ALA A 68 -8.40 -0.09 6.84
N TYR A 69 -9.28 0.67 7.51
CA TYR A 69 -9.86 0.29 8.80
C TYR A 69 -11.34 -0.09 8.74
N PHE A 70 -12.07 0.32 7.70
CA PHE A 70 -13.50 0.06 7.56
C PHE A 70 -13.77 -0.97 6.47
N ALA A 71 -14.33 -2.12 6.84
CA ALA A 71 -14.73 -3.14 5.88
C ALA A 71 -15.98 -2.67 5.09
N PRO A 72 -16.12 -3.08 3.81
CA PRO A 72 -15.24 -4.00 3.06
C PRO A 72 -14.02 -3.31 2.42
N LEU A 73 -13.91 -1.98 2.51
CA LEU A 73 -12.83 -1.23 1.87
C LEU A 73 -11.46 -1.60 2.43
N SER A 74 -11.39 -1.89 3.74
CA SER A 74 -10.18 -2.35 4.40
C SER A 74 -9.59 -3.60 3.75
N TRP A 75 -10.43 -4.55 3.34
CA TRP A 75 -9.99 -5.78 2.67
C TRP A 75 -9.36 -5.50 1.31
N TYR A 76 -9.99 -4.60 0.53
CA TYR A 76 -9.44 -4.18 -0.76
C TYR A 76 -8.08 -3.49 -0.59
N VAL A 77 -8.00 -2.50 0.31
CA VAL A 77 -6.79 -1.70 0.55
C VAL A 77 -5.65 -2.58 1.05
N THR A 78 -5.89 -3.38 2.10
CA THR A 78 -4.89 -4.31 2.65
C THR A 78 -4.48 -5.39 1.65
N GLY A 79 -5.43 -5.90 0.85
CA GLY A 79 -5.15 -6.86 -0.21
C GLY A 79 -4.23 -6.31 -1.29
N LYS A 80 -4.43 -5.05 -1.70
CA LYS A 80 -3.58 -4.37 -2.69
C LYS A 80 -2.17 -4.10 -2.17
N VAL A 81 -2.03 -3.67 -0.92
CA VAL A 81 -0.71 -3.53 -0.28
C VAL A 81 -0.02 -4.89 -0.17
N LYS A 82 -0.74 -5.95 0.23
CA LYS A 82 -0.18 -7.31 0.29
C LYS A 82 0.28 -7.80 -1.09
N GLU A 83 -0.46 -7.50 -2.14
CA GLU A 83 -0.08 -7.80 -3.53
C GLU A 83 1.18 -7.03 -3.95
N ALA A 84 1.25 -5.73 -3.65
CA ALA A 84 2.42 -4.90 -3.92
C ALA A 84 3.69 -5.43 -3.22
N ARG A 85 3.58 -5.81 -1.93
CA ARG A 85 4.70 -6.38 -1.15
C ARG A 85 5.16 -7.75 -1.66
N LYS A 86 4.26 -8.55 -2.25
CA LYS A 86 4.64 -9.82 -2.89
C LYS A 86 5.48 -9.61 -4.14
N ALA A 87 5.23 -8.53 -4.89
CA ALA A 87 6.04 -8.17 -6.04
C ALA A 87 7.40 -7.60 -5.58
N LEU A 88 7.38 -6.69 -4.60
CA LEU A 88 8.58 -6.02 -4.10
C LEU A 88 8.38 -5.55 -2.67
N ASN A 89 9.32 -5.88 -1.77
CA ASN A 89 9.28 -5.47 -0.35
C ASN A 89 10.63 -4.91 0.12
N PHE A 90 10.71 -3.59 0.31
CA PHE A 90 11.89 -2.86 0.78
C PHE A 90 12.32 -3.25 2.20
N SER A 91 11.41 -3.75 3.05
CA SER A 91 11.79 -4.24 4.39
C SER A 91 12.76 -5.41 4.33
N ASN A 92 12.82 -6.12 3.20
CA ASN A 92 13.72 -7.24 2.98
C ASN A 92 14.97 -6.85 2.21
N TYR A 93 15.17 -5.57 1.85
CA TYR A 93 16.24 -5.14 0.94
C TYR A 93 17.63 -5.55 1.42
N ASP A 94 17.89 -5.45 2.72
CA ASP A 94 19.17 -5.83 3.32
C ASP A 94 19.42 -7.34 3.27
N ALA A 95 18.38 -8.17 3.19
CA ALA A 95 18.49 -9.63 3.06
C ALA A 95 18.57 -10.10 1.59
N LEU A 96 18.35 -9.22 0.62
CA LEU A 96 18.44 -9.55 -0.80
C LEU A 96 19.91 -9.79 -1.22
N SER A 97 20.13 -10.73 -2.14
CA SER A 97 21.40 -10.87 -2.84
C SER A 97 21.68 -9.64 -3.71
N ASP A 98 22.93 -9.40 -4.08
CA ASP A 98 23.28 -8.23 -4.89
C ASP A 98 22.57 -8.20 -6.25
N THR A 99 22.38 -9.37 -6.87
CA THR A 99 21.58 -9.51 -8.10
C THR A 99 20.12 -9.11 -7.87
N ALA A 100 19.51 -9.56 -6.77
CA ALA A 100 18.12 -9.21 -6.45
C ALA A 100 17.97 -7.71 -6.11
N ARG A 101 18.94 -7.13 -5.39
CA ARG A 101 18.98 -5.68 -5.15
C ARG A 101 19.12 -4.90 -6.46
N GLN A 102 19.94 -5.38 -7.39
CA GLN A 102 20.09 -4.76 -8.71
C GLN A 102 18.80 -4.84 -9.53
N GLN A 103 18.12 -5.99 -9.55
CA GLN A 103 16.83 -6.13 -10.22
C GLN A 103 15.79 -5.17 -9.63
N LEU A 104 15.69 -5.09 -8.30
CA LEU A 104 14.80 -4.15 -7.61
C LEU A 104 15.10 -2.70 -8.01
N ARG A 105 16.37 -2.31 -8.04
CA ARG A 105 16.79 -0.97 -8.51
C ARG A 105 16.38 -0.70 -9.95
N ASN A 106 16.49 -1.69 -10.83
CA ASN A 106 16.08 -1.57 -12.23
C ASN A 106 14.55 -1.42 -12.37
N GLU A 107 13.77 -2.14 -11.56
CA GLU A 107 12.31 -1.99 -11.52
C GLU A 107 11.91 -0.58 -11.07
N VAL A 108 12.56 -0.06 -10.02
CA VAL A 108 12.38 1.33 -9.57
C VAL A 108 12.75 2.32 -10.69
N ALA A 109 13.87 2.12 -11.38
CA ALA A 109 14.30 2.99 -12.47
C ALA A 109 13.32 2.99 -13.65
N GLY A 110 12.86 1.81 -14.06
CA GLY A 110 11.87 1.65 -15.13
C GLY A 110 10.55 2.30 -14.79
N PHE A 111 10.11 2.16 -13.53
CA PHE A 111 8.91 2.81 -13.03
C PHE A 111 9.04 4.33 -13.08
N ILE A 112 10.12 4.88 -12.53
CA ILE A 112 10.38 6.32 -12.50
C ILE A 112 10.51 6.89 -13.92
N GLY A 113 11.05 6.14 -14.88
CA GLY A 113 11.13 6.57 -16.27
C GLY A 113 9.77 6.77 -16.97
N SER A 114 8.66 6.33 -16.36
CA SER A 114 7.32 6.44 -16.96
C SER A 114 6.72 7.85 -16.87
N THR A 115 5.84 8.17 -17.82
CA THR A 115 5.21 9.50 -17.96
C THR A 115 4.08 9.78 -16.98
N ASP A 116 3.49 8.75 -16.36
CA ASP A 116 2.42 8.91 -15.37
C ASP A 116 2.65 8.04 -14.13
N LEU A 117 3.46 8.56 -13.20
CA LEU A 117 3.65 7.95 -11.88
C LEU A 117 2.40 8.05 -11.00
N SER A 118 1.52 9.01 -11.28
CA SER A 118 0.38 9.36 -10.41
C SER A 118 -0.75 8.34 -10.46
N SER A 119 -0.81 7.53 -11.52
CA SER A 119 -1.77 6.43 -11.66
C SER A 119 -1.31 5.12 -11.06
N HIS A 120 -0.01 4.98 -10.78
CA HIS A 120 0.53 3.77 -10.18
C HIS A 120 -0.06 3.53 -8.80
N GLY A 121 -0.45 2.28 -8.55
CA GLY A 121 -0.88 1.85 -7.23
C GLY A 121 -1.99 2.71 -6.64
N ARG A 122 -2.95 3.17 -7.46
CA ARG A 122 -4.11 3.96 -7.01
C ARG A 122 -4.98 3.17 -6.03
N ILE A 123 -4.56 3.15 -4.78
CA ILE A 123 -5.24 2.51 -3.66
C ILE A 123 -6.00 3.61 -2.88
N PRO A 124 -7.30 3.45 -2.62
CA PRO A 124 -8.08 4.45 -1.90
C PRO A 124 -7.44 4.87 -0.57
N GLY A 125 -7.21 6.18 -0.42
CA GLY A 125 -6.67 6.78 0.79
C GLY A 125 -5.14 6.90 0.83
N PHE A 126 -4.39 6.19 -0.03
CA PHE A 126 -2.96 6.44 -0.18
C PHE A 126 -2.71 7.71 -1.01
N PRO A 127 -1.64 8.47 -0.71
CA PRO A 127 -1.28 9.63 -1.51
C PRO A 127 -0.88 9.22 -2.93
N LYS A 128 -1.11 10.12 -3.89
CA LYS A 128 -0.56 9.94 -5.24
C LYS A 128 0.95 10.12 -5.19
N ILE A 129 1.67 9.37 -6.01
CA ILE A 129 3.11 9.55 -6.19
C ILE A 129 3.33 10.85 -6.95
N MET A 130 3.89 11.85 -6.27
CA MET A 130 4.16 13.19 -6.79
C MET A 130 5.61 13.54 -6.51
N MET A 131 6.48 13.12 -7.42
CA MET A 131 7.93 13.22 -7.26
C MET A 131 8.48 14.46 -7.95
N THR A 132 9.35 15.19 -7.26
CA THR A 132 10.10 16.32 -7.81
C THR A 132 11.25 15.84 -8.71
N GLU A 133 11.74 16.70 -9.60
CA GLU A 133 12.89 16.37 -10.46
C GLU A 133 14.17 16.01 -9.67
N PRO A 134 14.52 16.68 -8.56
CA PRO A 134 15.65 16.26 -7.73
C PRO A 134 15.49 14.87 -7.09
N GLU A 135 14.29 14.54 -6.60
CA GLU A 135 13.98 13.20 -6.06
C GLU A 135 14.09 12.13 -7.15
N ARG A 136 13.52 12.42 -8.33
CA ARG A 136 13.62 11.56 -9.52
C ARG A 136 15.06 11.28 -9.88
N LYS A 137 15.89 12.33 -9.95
CA LYS A 137 17.32 12.22 -10.24
C LYS A 137 18.05 11.38 -9.20
N THR A 138 17.76 11.58 -7.92
CA THR A 138 18.35 10.82 -6.80
C THR A 138 18.14 9.31 -6.97
N LEU A 139 16.90 8.89 -7.28
CA LEU A 139 16.58 7.49 -7.49
C LEU A 139 17.18 6.92 -8.79
N ILE A 140 17.25 7.71 -9.86
CA ILE A 140 17.91 7.31 -11.12
C ILE A 140 19.41 7.08 -10.90
N GLU A 141 20.10 7.99 -10.22
CA GLU A 141 21.52 7.84 -9.91
C GLU A 141 21.79 6.63 -9.02
N TRP A 142 20.98 6.45 -7.97
CA TRP A 142 21.05 5.26 -7.13
C TRP A 142 20.84 3.97 -7.92
N SER A 143 19.88 3.96 -8.84
CA SER A 143 19.59 2.77 -9.64
C SER A 143 20.73 2.35 -10.58
N ARG A 144 21.46 3.34 -11.11
CA ARG A 144 22.61 3.15 -12.01
C ARG A 144 23.90 2.83 -11.27
N ASN A 145 24.02 3.27 -10.01
CA ASN A 145 25.20 3.01 -9.20
C ASN A 145 25.26 1.52 -8.82
N ASN A 146 25.92 0.75 -9.67
CA ASN A 146 26.29 -0.65 -9.45
C ASN A 146 27.57 -0.79 -8.62
N ASN A 147 27.82 0.10 -7.67
CA ASN A 147 29.07 0.04 -6.90
C ASN A 147 29.07 -1.23 -6.02
N ARG A 148 29.88 -2.18 -6.50
CA ARG A 148 30.59 -3.19 -5.70
C ARG A 148 31.30 -2.55 -4.52
#